data_AF-A0A1F9AYC5-F1
#
_entry.id   AF-A0A1F9AYC5-F1
#
_cell.length_a   1.000
_cell.length_b   1.000
_cell.length_c   1.000
_cell.angle_alpha   90.00
_cell.angle_beta   90.00
_cell.angle_gamma   90.00
#
_symmetry.space_group_name_H-M   'P 1'
#
loop_
_entity.id
_entity.type
_entity.pdbx_description
1 polymer ?
#
loop_
_entity_poly.entity_id
_entity_poly.type
_entity_poly.pdbx_seq_one_letter_code
_entity_poly.pdbx_strand_id
1 'polypeptide(L)'
;MPFQFVRDRIELYRLLLTIIPEAPYLFIETKASLLYGMGEKREAEIISMVSPEYKYILQMPKAELHVHIEGTLEPEMIFMLAERNGVRLPYPDADALKKAYSFQNLQDFLGLYYAGVSILMREQDFYDIMQAYLNRAAKEHVICAEIFFDPQAHM
;
A
#
# COMPACT_ATOMS: atom_id res chain seq x y z
N MET A 1 32.95 -1.87 16.37
CA MET A 1 32.41 -0.63 15.78
C MET A 1 30.96 -0.85 15.28
N PRO A 2 29.94 -0.98 16.15
CA PRO A 2 28.56 -1.23 15.72
C PRO A 2 27.74 0.07 15.53
N PHE A 3 28.25 1.21 16.00
CA PHE A 3 27.53 2.47 16.06
C PHE A 3 27.54 3.28 14.75
N GLN A 4 28.43 2.98 13.80
CA GLN A 4 28.48 3.67 12.51
C GLN A 4 27.32 3.25 11.60
N PHE A 5 27.02 1.95 11.55
CA PHE A 5 25.95 1.38 10.72
C PHE A 5 24.53 1.85 11.10
N VAL A 6 24.30 2.12 12.40
CA VAL A 6 23.03 2.69 12.89
C VAL A 6 22.93 4.18 12.52
N ARG A 7 24.04 4.90 12.54
CA ARG A 7 24.12 6.32 12.18
C ARG A 7 23.86 6.55 10.69
N ASP A 8 24.36 5.65 9.84
CA ASP A 8 24.18 5.71 8.39
C ASP A 8 22.72 5.43 7.98
N ARG A 9 22.00 4.56 8.72
CA ARG A 9 20.56 4.36 8.50
C ARG A 9 19.72 5.56 8.93
N ILE A 10 20.06 6.22 10.05
CA ILE A 10 19.38 7.44 10.49
C ILE A 10 19.53 8.57 9.47
N GLU A 11 20.70 8.69 8.82
CA GLU A 11 20.88 9.70 7.76
C GLU A 11 20.17 9.36 6.45
N LEU A 12 20.03 8.07 6.10
CA LEU A 12 19.17 7.64 4.99
C LEU A 12 17.68 7.96 5.24
N TYR A 13 17.19 7.68 6.45
CA TYR A 13 15.83 8.07 6.86
C TYR A 13 15.65 9.59 6.91
N ARG A 14 16.66 10.35 7.37
CA ARG A 14 16.65 11.82 7.31
C ARG A 14 16.63 12.36 5.89
N LEU A 15 17.42 11.82 4.97
CA LEU A 15 17.46 12.27 3.58
C LEU A 15 16.10 12.03 2.91
N LEU A 16 15.48 10.87 3.16
CA LEU A 16 14.12 10.53 2.70
C LEU A 16 13.06 11.47 3.31
N LEU A 17 13.15 11.80 4.60
CA LEU A 17 12.24 12.73 5.28
C LEU A 17 12.46 14.20 4.91
N THR A 18 13.67 14.59 4.49
CA THR A 18 13.98 15.97 4.05
C THR A 18 13.49 16.25 2.63
N ILE A 19 13.37 15.21 1.80
CA ILE A 19 12.81 15.30 0.44
C ILE A 19 11.27 15.26 0.49
N ILE A 20 10.66 14.64 1.52
CA ILE A 20 9.20 14.52 1.67
C ILE A 20 8.81 14.83 3.13
N PRO A 21 8.56 16.11 3.47
CA PRO A 21 8.42 16.54 4.87
C PRO A 21 7.12 16.12 5.57
N GLU A 22 6.16 15.50 4.88
CA GLU A 22 4.81 15.20 5.41
C GLU A 22 4.40 13.72 5.24
N ALA A 23 5.32 12.79 5.51
CA ALA A 23 5.02 11.34 5.45
C ALA A 23 5.06 10.70 6.85
N PRO A 24 4.00 10.86 7.68
CA PRO A 24 3.82 9.99 8.82
C PRO A 24 3.34 8.63 8.29
N TYR A 25 4.13 7.59 8.56
CA TYR A 25 3.85 6.17 8.33
C TYR A 25 4.03 5.64 6.89
N LEU A 26 5.16 4.95 6.74
CA LEU A 26 5.48 3.82 5.86
C LEU A 26 4.30 3.28 5.02
N PHE A 27 4.13 3.80 3.81
CA PHE A 27 3.83 2.99 2.63
C PHE A 27 5.11 3.00 1.80
N ILE A 28 5.80 1.87 1.72
CA ILE A 28 6.89 1.68 0.73
C ILE A 28 6.18 1.40 -0.60
N GLU A 29 5.49 2.42 -1.13
CA GLU A 29 5.27 2.67 -2.55
C GLU A 29 4.62 4.06 -2.68
N THR A 30 5.34 4.92 -3.43
CA THR A 30 4.85 6.10 -4.16
C THR A 30 4.00 7.14 -3.41
N LYS A 31 4.65 8.22 -2.93
CA LYS A 31 3.96 9.48 -2.55
C LYS A 31 4.70 10.77 -2.93
N ALA A 32 5.42 10.78 -4.05
CA ALA A 32 6.03 12.01 -4.58
C ALA A 32 5.46 12.48 -5.94
N SER A 33 4.52 11.71 -6.52
CA SER A 33 3.70 12.09 -7.68
C SER A 33 2.87 13.37 -7.45
N LEU A 34 2.41 13.59 -6.22
CA LEU A 34 1.60 14.75 -5.82
C LEU A 34 2.39 16.06 -5.64
N LEU A 35 3.72 15.99 -5.42
CA LEU A 35 4.55 17.19 -5.20
C LEU A 35 5.16 17.74 -6.50
N TYR A 36 5.36 16.89 -7.52
CA TYR A 36 6.09 17.27 -8.75
C TYR A 36 5.30 17.09 -10.06
N GLY A 37 4.04 16.65 -10.02
CA GLY A 37 3.24 16.46 -11.24
C GLY A 37 3.79 15.38 -12.17
N MET A 38 4.59 14.45 -11.64
CA MET A 38 5.15 13.31 -12.37
C MET A 38 4.29 12.07 -12.09
N GLY A 39 4.00 11.27 -13.13
CA GLY A 39 3.29 10.00 -12.95
C GLY A 39 4.16 8.99 -12.17
N GLU A 40 3.54 8.24 -11.26
CA GLU A 40 4.18 7.33 -10.29
C GLU A 40 5.21 6.37 -10.91
N LYS A 41 4.92 5.85 -12.11
CA LYS A 41 5.85 4.98 -12.85
C LYS A 41 7.18 5.65 -13.20
N ARG A 42 7.13 6.94 -13.58
CA ARG A 42 8.30 7.69 -14.05
C ARG A 42 9.24 8.04 -12.90
N GLU A 43 8.69 8.20 -11.70
CA GLU A 43 9.45 8.52 -10.50
C GLU A 43 10.16 7.29 -9.92
N ALA A 44 9.47 6.15 -9.78
CA ALA A 44 10.10 4.91 -9.34
C ALA A 44 11.24 4.48 -10.28
N GLU A 45 11.06 4.67 -11.60
CA GLU A 45 12.12 4.46 -12.60
C GLU A 45 13.33 5.38 -12.33
N ILE A 46 13.10 6.68 -12.13
CA ILE A 46 14.18 7.64 -11.85
C ILE A 46 14.90 7.30 -10.55
N ILE A 47 14.17 7.02 -9.46
CA ILE A 47 14.74 6.66 -8.15
C ILE A 47 15.58 5.38 -8.27
N SER A 48 15.11 4.38 -9.02
CA SER A 48 15.87 3.15 -9.28
C SER A 48 17.13 3.36 -10.12
N MET A 49 17.14 4.39 -10.97
CA MET A 49 18.31 4.76 -11.77
C MET A 49 19.34 5.56 -10.97
N VAL A 50 18.92 6.34 -9.97
CA VAL A 50 19.82 7.25 -9.23
C VAL A 50 20.23 6.76 -7.85
N SER A 51 19.51 5.80 -7.24
CA SER A 51 19.87 5.19 -5.94
C SER A 51 20.14 3.69 -6.07
N PRO A 52 21.42 3.26 -6.02
CA PRO A 52 21.80 1.85 -5.96
C PRO A 52 21.15 1.10 -4.79
N GLU A 53 20.92 1.79 -3.67
CA GLU A 53 20.27 1.24 -2.48
C GLU A 53 18.81 0.89 -2.75
N TYR A 54 18.09 1.73 -3.50
CA TYR A 54 16.70 1.45 -3.87
C TYR A 54 16.59 0.21 -4.76
N LYS A 55 17.48 0.08 -5.76
CA LYS A 55 17.53 -1.13 -6.60
C LYS A 55 17.85 -2.39 -5.80
N TYR A 56 18.75 -2.29 -4.83
CA TYR A 56 19.06 -3.40 -3.92
C TYR A 56 17.86 -3.77 -3.05
N ILE A 57 17.15 -2.77 -2.50
CA ILE A 57 15.92 -3.00 -1.72
C ILE A 57 14.89 -3.73 -2.58
N LEU A 58 14.60 -3.28 -3.81
CA LEU A 58 13.60 -3.92 -4.65
C LEU A 58 13.87 -5.40 -4.94
N GLN A 59 15.13 -5.82 -5.02
CA GLN A 59 15.52 -7.19 -5.37
C GLN A 59 15.72 -8.12 -4.16
N MET A 60 15.80 -7.55 -2.95
CA MET A 60 16.07 -8.33 -1.74
C MET A 60 14.87 -9.22 -1.39
N PRO A 61 15.07 -10.52 -1.08
CA PRO A 61 13.98 -11.38 -0.60
C PRO A 61 13.41 -10.86 0.73
N LYS A 62 12.09 -10.85 0.85
CA LYS A 62 11.36 -10.29 2.00
C LYS A 62 10.44 -11.33 2.62
N ALA A 63 10.24 -11.21 3.93
CA ALA A 63 9.12 -11.81 4.62
C ALA A 63 8.17 -10.69 5.07
N GLU A 64 6.89 -10.80 4.71
CA GLU A 64 5.84 -9.88 5.14
C GLU A 64 5.07 -10.54 6.28
N LEU A 65 5.35 -10.12 7.51
CA LEU A 65 4.82 -10.76 8.72
C LEU A 65 3.61 -10.03 9.32
N HIS A 66 3.25 -8.89 8.73
CA HIS A 66 2.13 -8.08 9.16
C HIS A 66 1.48 -7.43 7.96
N VAL A 67 0.43 -8.08 7.44
CA VAL A 67 -0.43 -7.53 6.41
C VAL A 67 -1.87 -7.94 6.70
N HIS A 68 -2.80 -6.98 6.62
CA HIS A 68 -4.23 -7.26 6.64
C HIS A 68 -4.69 -7.40 5.20
N ILE A 69 -5.23 -8.54 4.80
CA ILE A 69 -5.58 -8.79 3.39
C ILE A 69 -6.65 -7.81 2.90
N GLU A 70 -7.58 -7.41 3.77
CA GLU A 70 -8.59 -6.41 3.46
C GLU A 70 -7.97 -5.02 3.26
N GLY A 71 -6.80 -4.77 3.86
CA GLY A 71 -6.02 -3.56 3.68
C GLY A 71 -5.25 -3.50 2.35
N THR A 72 -5.27 -4.57 1.54
CA THR A 72 -4.63 -4.60 0.22
C THR A 72 -5.60 -4.26 -0.92
N LEU A 73 -6.81 -3.82 -0.60
CA LEU A 73 -7.82 -3.44 -1.56
C LEU A 73 -7.45 -2.11 -2.24
N GLU A 74 -7.07 -2.19 -3.51
CA GLU A 74 -6.85 -1.01 -4.34
C GLU A 74 -8.18 -0.36 -4.73
N PRO A 75 -8.25 0.98 -4.86
CA PRO A 75 -9.46 1.70 -5.24
C PRO A 75 -10.17 1.15 -6.50
N GLU A 76 -9.43 0.79 -7.54
CA GLU A 76 -9.99 0.18 -8.75
C GLU A 76 -10.70 -1.15 -8.46
N MET A 77 -10.10 -1.96 -7.60
CA MET A 77 -10.65 -3.25 -7.20
C MET A 77 -11.90 -3.05 -6.33
N ILE A 78 -11.90 -2.08 -5.43
CA ILE A 78 -13.07 -1.71 -4.62
C ILE A 78 -14.27 -1.40 -5.52
N PHE A 79 -14.07 -0.60 -6.57
CA PHE A 79 -15.14 -0.26 -7.51
C PHE A 79 -15.63 -1.47 -8.32
N MET A 80 -14.71 -2.29 -8.83
CA MET A 80 -15.04 -3.52 -9.56
C MET A 80 -15.87 -4.48 -8.71
N LEU A 81 -15.47 -4.69 -7.45
CA LEU A 81 -16.17 -5.58 -6.51
C LEU A 81 -17.52 -4.99 -6.08
N ALA A 82 -17.59 -3.68 -5.83
CA ALA A 82 -18.84 -3.00 -5.51
C ALA A 82 -19.86 -3.11 -6.65
N GLU A 83 -19.44 -2.94 -7.90
CA GLU A 83 -20.28 -3.16 -9.09
C GLU A 83 -20.76 -4.61 -9.16
N ARG A 84 -19.85 -5.58 -9.00
CA ARG A 84 -20.16 -7.03 -9.03
C ARG A 84 -21.19 -7.43 -7.96
N ASN A 85 -21.16 -6.78 -6.81
CA ASN A 85 -22.00 -7.08 -5.66
C ASN A 85 -23.20 -6.13 -5.51
N GLY A 86 -23.35 -5.14 -6.39
CA GLY A 86 -24.47 -4.19 -6.36
C GLY A 86 -24.43 -3.23 -5.18
N VAL A 87 -23.25 -2.97 -4.62
CA VAL A 87 -23.04 -2.05 -3.50
C VAL A 87 -22.78 -0.65 -4.04
N ARG A 88 -23.48 0.35 -3.50
CA ARG A 88 -23.21 1.76 -3.84
C ARG A 88 -22.12 2.31 -2.93
N LEU A 89 -21.03 2.77 -3.55
CA LEU A 89 -19.97 3.46 -2.83
C LEU A 89 -20.31 4.95 -2.63
N PRO A 90 -19.86 5.57 -1.53
CA PRO A 90 -20.03 7.01 -1.29
C PRO A 90 -19.05 7.87 -2.10
N TYR A 91 -18.40 7.30 -3.11
CA TYR A 91 -17.44 7.94 -4.00
C TYR A 91 -17.89 7.75 -5.44
N PRO A 92 -17.73 8.77 -6.31
CA PRO A 92 -18.15 8.70 -7.71
C PRO A 92 -17.27 7.77 -8.55
N ASP A 93 -15.98 7.67 -8.23
CA ASP A 93 -14.98 6.91 -8.98
C ASP A 93 -13.74 6.58 -8.11
N ALA A 94 -12.84 5.77 -8.66
CA ALA A 94 -11.60 5.35 -8.01
C ALA A 94 -10.66 6.52 -7.71
N ASP A 95 -10.62 7.56 -8.56
CA ASP A 95 -9.77 8.74 -8.35
C ASP A 95 -10.24 9.59 -7.16
N ALA A 96 -11.56 9.71 -6.97
CA ALA A 96 -12.14 10.35 -5.80
C ALA A 96 -11.86 9.54 -4.52
N LEU A 97 -11.92 8.21 -4.59
CA LEU A 97 -11.56 7.33 -3.49
C LEU A 97 -10.07 7.43 -3.13
N LYS A 98 -9.17 7.48 -4.12
CA LYS A 98 -7.73 7.71 -3.89
C LYS A 98 -7.46 9.02 -3.15
N LYS A 99 -8.16 10.10 -3.52
CA LYS A 99 -8.06 11.39 -2.82
C LYS A 99 -8.52 11.32 -1.36
N ALA A 100 -9.41 10.38 -1.04
CA ALA A 100 -9.87 10.14 0.32
C ALA A 100 -8.87 9.34 1.17
N TYR A 101 -7.77 8.81 0.60
CA TYR A 101 -6.70 8.12 1.34
C TYR A 101 -5.78 9.14 2.06
N SER A 102 -6.39 10.01 2.85
CA SER A 102 -5.75 11.02 3.69
C SER A 102 -6.35 10.94 5.08
N PHE A 103 -5.59 10.39 6.02
CA PHE A 103 -6.09 10.05 7.37
C PHE A 103 -5.35 10.88 8.41
N GLN A 104 -6.07 11.46 9.38
CA GLN A 104 -5.45 12.19 10.50
C GLN A 104 -5.15 11.26 11.68
N ASN A 105 -5.86 10.14 11.77
CA ASN A 105 -5.75 9.16 12.85
C ASN A 105 -6.27 7.78 12.39
N LEU A 106 -6.12 6.78 13.26
CA LEU A 106 -6.55 5.40 12.99
C LEU A 106 -8.06 5.29 12.76
N GLN A 107 -8.88 6.06 13.47
CA GLN A 107 -10.34 5.99 13.34
C GLN A 107 -10.80 6.46 11.96
N ASP A 108 -10.19 7.50 11.41
CA ASP A 108 -10.47 7.99 10.05
C ASP A 108 -10.16 6.92 9.00
N PHE A 109 -9.03 6.23 9.15
CA PHE A 109 -8.64 5.10 8.30
C PHE A 109 -9.67 3.96 8.39
N LEU A 110 -10.06 3.58 9.61
CA LEU A 110 -10.98 2.47 9.83
C LEU A 110 -12.35 2.72 9.17
N GLY A 111 -12.81 3.97 9.11
CA GLY A 111 -14.05 4.31 8.39
C GLY A 111 -14.01 3.90 6.92
N LEU A 112 -12.88 4.16 6.24
CA LEU A 112 -12.70 3.80 4.83
C LEU A 112 -12.41 2.30 4.65
N TYR A 113 -11.61 1.73 5.56
CA TYR A 113 -11.30 0.32 5.59
C TYR A 113 -12.56 -0.55 5.67
N TYR A 114 -13.48 -0.27 6.61
CA TYR A 114 -14.69 -1.07 6.76
C TYR A 114 -15.67 -0.93 5.58
N ALA A 115 -15.68 0.23 4.91
CA ALA A 115 -16.41 0.36 3.65
C ALA A 115 -15.86 -0.59 2.58
N GLY A 116 -14.53 -0.71 2.46
CA GLY A 116 -13.85 -1.69 1.61
C GLY A 116 -14.04 -3.15 2.04
N VAL A 117 -14.19 -3.42 3.34
CA VAL A 117 -14.50 -4.77 3.83
C VAL A 117 -15.93 -5.17 3.44
N SER A 118 -16.91 -4.28 3.60
CA SER A 118 -18.33 -4.58 3.37
C SER A 118 -18.70 -5.02 1.95
N ILE A 119 -17.82 -4.79 0.97
CA ILE A 119 -18.03 -5.18 -0.44
C ILE A 119 -17.56 -6.60 -0.74
N LEU A 120 -16.88 -7.27 0.20
CA LEU A 120 -16.44 -8.66 0.09
C LEU A 120 -17.57 -9.58 0.55
N MET A 121 -18.34 -10.13 -0.39
CA MET A 121 -19.59 -10.84 -0.08
C MET A 121 -19.61 -12.30 -0.55
N ARG A 122 -18.78 -12.65 -1.54
CA ARG A 122 -18.77 -13.94 -2.22
C ARG A 122 -17.36 -14.53 -2.17
N GLU A 123 -17.26 -15.85 -2.23
CA GLU A 123 -15.98 -16.58 -2.28
C GLU A 123 -15.01 -16.01 -3.33
N GLN A 124 -15.52 -15.65 -4.51
CA GLN A 124 -14.72 -15.07 -5.59
C GLN A 124 -14.09 -13.71 -5.20
N ASP A 125 -14.73 -12.92 -4.34
CA ASP A 125 -14.18 -11.64 -3.89
C ASP A 125 -12.91 -11.87 -3.06
N PHE A 126 -12.97 -12.84 -2.14
CA PHE A 126 -11.82 -13.24 -1.32
C PHE A 126 -10.71 -13.88 -2.14
N TYR A 127 -11.07 -14.69 -3.14
CA TYR A 127 -10.10 -15.24 -4.09
C TYR A 127 -9.37 -14.13 -4.84
N ASP A 128 -10.11 -13.16 -5.37
CA ASP A 128 -9.54 -12.10 -6.19
C ASP A 128 -8.60 -11.22 -5.38
N ILE A 129 -8.96 -10.81 -4.15
CA ILE A 129 -8.08 -9.98 -3.31
C ILE A 129 -6.78 -10.72 -2.96
N MET A 130 -6.88 -12.01 -2.65
CA MET A 130 -5.72 -12.83 -2.33
C MET A 130 -4.81 -12.98 -3.56
N GLN A 131 -5.39 -13.23 -4.72
CA GLN A 131 -4.66 -13.33 -5.98
C GLN A 131 -3.96 -12.02 -6.35
N ALA A 132 -4.64 -10.88 -6.15
CA ALA A 132 -4.07 -9.56 -6.38
C ALA A 132 -2.87 -9.29 -5.45
N TYR A 133 -3.04 -9.57 -4.14
CA TYR A 133 -1.97 -9.47 -3.15
C TYR A 133 -0.75 -10.33 -3.53
N LEU A 134 -0.95 -11.62 -3.81
CA LEU A 134 0.15 -12.54 -4.15
C LEU A 134 0.90 -12.09 -5.41
N ASN A 135 0.20 -11.56 -6.41
CA ASN A 135 0.81 -11.02 -7.62
C ASN A 135 1.66 -9.77 -7.36
N ARG A 136 1.25 -8.90 -6.42
CA ARG A 136 2.04 -7.74 -5.98
C ARG A 136 3.25 -8.20 -5.16
N ALA A 137 3.01 -9.02 -4.13
CA ALA A 137 4.02 -9.56 -3.23
C ALA A 137 5.17 -10.24 -4.00
N ALA A 138 4.84 -11.04 -5.03
CA ALA A 138 5.83 -11.67 -5.89
C ALA A 138 6.70 -10.67 -6.67
N LYS A 139 6.12 -9.57 -7.17
CA LYS A 139 6.86 -8.50 -7.88
C LYS A 139 7.81 -7.74 -6.94
N GLU A 140 7.45 -7.65 -5.66
CA GLU A 140 8.25 -7.02 -4.61
C GLU A 140 9.23 -8.00 -3.92
N HIS A 141 9.43 -9.20 -4.47
CA HIS A 141 10.32 -10.22 -3.90
C HIS A 141 9.94 -10.66 -2.47
N VAL A 142 8.65 -10.61 -2.12
CA VAL A 142 8.14 -11.25 -0.90
C VAL A 142 8.07 -12.76 -1.12
N ILE A 143 8.87 -13.50 -0.37
CA ILE A 143 9.00 -14.97 -0.46
C ILE A 143 8.26 -15.72 0.64
N CYS A 144 7.81 -15.01 1.68
CA CYS A 144 7.02 -15.54 2.78
C CYS A 144 6.03 -14.45 3.23
N ALA A 145 4.78 -14.81 3.43
CA ALA A 145 3.73 -13.91 3.90
C ALA A 145 2.93 -14.57 5.03
N GLU A 146 2.81 -13.89 6.17
CA GLU A 146 1.89 -14.23 7.25
C GLU A 146 0.76 -13.20 7.25
N ILE A 147 -0.39 -13.61 6.74
CA ILE A 147 -1.49 -12.73 6.36
C ILE A 147 -2.57 -12.75 7.43
N PHE A 148 -2.97 -11.58 7.90
CA PHE A 148 -4.13 -11.38 8.76
C PHE A 148 -5.41 -11.25 7.93
N PHE A 149 -6.47 -11.83 8.47
CA PHE A 149 -7.83 -11.76 7.98
C PHE A 149 -8.74 -11.57 9.20
N ASP A 150 -9.78 -10.75 9.10
CA ASP A 150 -10.74 -10.51 10.17
C ASP A 150 -12.09 -11.18 9.86
N PRO A 151 -12.33 -12.43 10.32
CA PRO A 151 -13.58 -13.13 10.05
C PRO A 151 -14.82 -12.40 10.55
N GLN A 152 -14.70 -11.61 11.63
CA GLN A 152 -15.84 -10.96 12.27
C GLN A 152 -16.40 -9.82 11.42
N ALA A 153 -15.56 -9.22 10.58
CA ALA A 153 -15.98 -8.16 9.68
C ALA A 153 -16.82 -8.64 8.48
N HIS A 154 -16.94 -9.97 8.29
CA HIS A 154 -17.65 -10.60 7.15
C HIS A 154 -18.86 -11.45 7.57
N MET A 155 -19.33 -11.32 8.82
CA MET A 155 -20.48 -12.06 9.38
C MET A 155 -21.82 -11.33 9.26
#